data_AF-A0A2G2DBR8-F1
#
_entry.id   AF-A0A2G2DBR8-F1
#
_cell.length_a   1.000
_cell.length_b   1.000
_cell.length_c   1.000
_cell.angle_alpha   90.00
_cell.angle_beta   90.00
_cell.angle_gamma   90.00
#
_symmetry.space_group_name_H-M   'P 1'
#
loop_
_entity.id
_entity.type
_entity.pdbx_description
1 polymer ?
#
loop_
_entity_poly.entity_id
_entity_poly.type
_entity_poly.pdbx_seq_one_letter_code
_entity_poly.pdbx_strand_id
1 'polypeptide(L)'
;MIVLMTSVMAGAQDGPIGIAFAEAPEQSSGVCTGQSTDKTLACAREKCVEGGAMAQDCLRVKWCYPAGWSADLFVQHQEGLHWHEYLCGWDSKQAVLAAIEVACDRERRSYIIECSAVRFWDDKGQELEAN
;
A
#
# COMPACT_ATOMS: atom_id res chain seq x y z
N MET A 1 48.94 26.92 -13.47
CA MET A 1 47.70 26.71 -12.68
C MET A 1 46.90 25.64 -13.40
N ILE A 2 46.85 24.41 -12.87
CA ILE A 2 46.08 23.31 -13.46
C ILE A 2 44.72 23.31 -12.77
N VAL A 3 43.66 23.57 -13.52
CA VAL A 3 42.28 23.49 -13.04
C VAL A 3 41.84 22.03 -13.19
N LEU A 4 41.73 21.29 -12.08
CA LEU A 4 41.07 19.99 -12.05
C LEU A 4 39.56 20.21 -12.18
N MET A 5 38.96 19.79 -13.28
CA MET A 5 37.52 19.64 -13.40
C MET A 5 37.11 18.31 -12.78
N THR A 6 36.44 18.36 -11.63
CA THR A 6 35.78 17.20 -11.02
C THR A 6 34.41 17.00 -11.67
N SER A 7 34.28 15.93 -12.44
CA SER A 7 32.99 15.47 -12.98
C SER A 7 32.10 15.00 -11.84
N VAL A 8 31.03 15.74 -11.55
CA VAL A 8 29.99 15.31 -10.62
C VAL A 8 29.14 14.27 -11.35
N MET A 9 29.27 13.00 -10.97
CA MET A 9 28.34 11.95 -11.39
C MET A 9 26.97 12.29 -10.82
N ALA A 10 26.08 12.83 -11.65
CA ALA A 10 24.67 12.95 -11.32
C ALA A 10 24.10 11.53 -11.23
N GLY A 11 23.80 11.06 -10.01
CA GLY A 11 23.03 9.84 -9.83
C GLY A 11 21.68 10.03 -10.49
N ALA A 12 21.28 9.09 -11.36
CA ALA A 12 19.91 9.02 -11.84
C ALA A 12 19.02 8.93 -10.60
N GLN A 13 18.14 9.92 -10.40
CA GLN A 13 17.05 9.75 -9.45
C GLN A 13 16.23 8.57 -9.96
N ASP A 14 16.17 7.49 -9.17
CA ASP A 14 15.24 6.41 -9.46
C ASP A 14 13.87 7.04 -9.71
N GLY A 15 13.27 6.73 -10.86
CA GLY A 15 11.96 7.24 -11.23
C GLY A 15 10.90 6.84 -10.19
N PRO A 16 9.66 7.33 -10.34
CA PRO A 16 8.60 6.98 -9.41
C PRO A 16 8.53 5.45 -9.24
N ILE A 17 8.41 5.00 -7.99
CA ILE A 17 8.15 3.60 -7.66
C ILE A 17 6.64 3.37 -7.62
N GLY A 18 6.19 2.12 -7.73
CA GLY A 18 4.85 1.71 -7.39
C GLY A 18 4.79 0.89 -6.10
N ILE A 19 3.59 0.65 -5.60
CA ILE A 19 3.29 -0.14 -4.39
C ILE A 19 2.25 -1.22 -4.70
N ALA A 20 2.53 -2.45 -4.25
CA ALA A 20 1.72 -3.64 -4.45
C ALA A 20 1.22 -4.19 -3.12
N PHE A 21 -0.01 -4.69 -3.13
CA PHE A 21 -0.64 -5.32 -1.98
C PHE A 21 -1.13 -6.72 -2.36
N ALA A 22 -0.85 -7.68 -1.49
CA ALA A 22 -1.41 -9.01 -1.54
C ALA A 22 -2.06 -9.35 -0.21
N GLU A 23 -3.16 -10.08 -0.25
CA GLU A 23 -3.95 -10.42 0.92
C GLU A 23 -4.39 -11.88 0.84
N ALA A 24 -4.22 -12.60 1.94
CA ALA A 24 -4.95 -13.81 2.25
C ALA A 24 -5.93 -13.46 3.38
N PRO A 25 -7.22 -13.24 3.06
CA PRO A 25 -8.20 -12.75 4.04
C PRO A 25 -8.16 -13.54 5.33
N GLU A 26 -8.15 -12.82 6.46
CA GLU A 26 -8.11 -13.35 7.83
C GLU A 26 -6.83 -14.13 8.20
N GLN A 27 -5.84 -14.24 7.31
CA GLN A 27 -4.59 -14.99 7.56
C GLN A 27 -3.35 -14.10 7.52
N SER A 28 -3.13 -13.37 6.43
CA SER A 28 -1.91 -12.59 6.24
C SER A 28 -2.03 -11.56 5.12
N SER A 29 -1.10 -10.60 5.12
CA SER A 29 -0.98 -9.56 4.11
C SER A 29 0.48 -9.37 3.71
N GLY A 30 0.72 -8.84 2.53
CA GLY A 30 2.06 -8.52 2.07
C GLY A 30 2.11 -7.27 1.21
N VAL A 31 3.12 -6.45 1.44
CA VAL A 31 3.31 -5.16 0.76
C VAL A 31 4.74 -5.02 0.26
N CYS A 32 4.88 -4.67 -1.02
CA CYS A 32 6.17 -4.38 -1.63
C CYS A 32 6.11 -3.15 -2.50
N THR A 33 7.27 -2.53 -2.72
CA THR A 33 7.44 -1.40 -3.62
C THR A 33 8.46 -1.74 -4.72
N GLY A 34 8.38 -1.08 -5.87
CA GLY A 34 9.32 -1.29 -6.97
C GLY A 34 8.87 -0.66 -8.28
N GLN A 35 9.67 -0.82 -9.33
CA GLN A 35 9.40 -0.21 -10.64
C GLN A 35 8.62 -1.14 -11.60
N SER A 36 8.45 -2.42 -11.27
CA SER A 36 7.83 -3.42 -12.14
C SER A 36 6.60 -4.01 -11.47
N THR A 37 5.43 -3.80 -12.08
CA THR A 37 4.14 -4.30 -11.60
C THR A 37 4.21 -5.79 -11.23
N ASP A 38 4.67 -6.64 -12.16
CA ASP A 38 4.70 -8.10 -11.95
C ASP A 38 5.65 -8.51 -10.83
N LYS A 39 6.87 -7.95 -10.80
CA LYS A 39 7.86 -8.27 -9.75
C LYS A 39 7.37 -7.81 -8.38
N THR A 40 6.76 -6.64 -8.31
CA THR A 40 6.34 -6.08 -7.03
C THR A 40 5.07 -6.78 -6.49
N LEU A 41 4.14 -7.17 -7.36
CA LEU A 41 3.02 -8.03 -6.97
C LEU A 41 3.48 -9.44 -6.56
N ALA A 42 4.50 -10.00 -7.22
CA ALA A 42 5.08 -11.28 -6.80
C ALA A 42 5.72 -11.17 -5.40
N CYS A 43 6.52 -10.15 -5.16
CA CYS A 43 7.09 -9.85 -3.84
C CYS A 43 6.01 -9.68 -2.76
N ALA A 44 4.92 -8.95 -3.05
CA ALA A 44 3.83 -8.77 -2.10
C ALA A 44 3.20 -10.12 -1.72
N ARG A 45 3.02 -11.04 -2.69
CA ARG A 45 2.53 -12.40 -2.40
C ARG A 45 3.52 -13.21 -1.59
N GLU A 46 4.82 -13.12 -1.88
CA GLU A 46 5.87 -13.79 -1.09
C GLU A 46 5.80 -13.35 0.37
N LYS A 47 5.71 -12.03 0.64
CA LYS A 47 5.55 -11.52 2.01
C LYS A 47 4.27 -11.97 2.70
N CYS A 48 3.15 -12.08 1.97
CA CYS A 48 1.92 -12.65 2.51
C CYS A 48 2.11 -14.12 2.94
N VAL A 49 2.87 -14.91 2.19
CA VAL A 49 3.22 -16.28 2.58
C VAL A 49 4.17 -16.30 3.77
N GLU A 50 5.19 -15.44 3.79
CA GLU A 50 6.11 -15.30 4.92
C GLU A 50 5.38 -14.93 6.22
N GLY A 51 4.31 -14.15 6.11
CA GLY A 51 3.43 -13.79 7.21
C GLY A 51 2.47 -14.90 7.66
N GLY A 52 2.52 -16.10 7.05
CA GLY A 52 1.86 -17.31 7.54
C GLY A 52 0.71 -17.85 6.70
N ALA A 53 0.37 -17.22 5.56
CA ALA A 53 -0.69 -17.70 4.68
C ALA A 53 -0.21 -18.75 3.67
N MET A 54 -1.15 -19.51 3.11
CA MET A 54 -0.87 -20.41 2.00
C MET A 54 -0.69 -19.62 0.70
N ALA A 55 0.25 -20.02 -0.16
CA ALA A 55 0.56 -19.30 -1.41
C ALA A 55 -0.63 -19.13 -2.37
N GLN A 56 -1.57 -20.07 -2.35
CA GLN A 56 -2.81 -20.02 -3.14
C GLN A 56 -3.83 -19.01 -2.61
N ASP A 57 -3.75 -18.67 -1.32
CA ASP A 57 -4.67 -17.75 -0.65
C ASP A 57 -4.15 -16.30 -0.73
N CYS A 58 -2.86 -16.09 -0.96
CA CYS A 58 -2.28 -14.77 -1.17
C CYS A 58 -2.65 -14.18 -2.54
N LEU A 59 -3.80 -13.49 -2.59
CA LEU A 59 -4.36 -12.86 -3.78
C LEU A 59 -3.62 -11.57 -4.13
N ARG A 60 -3.49 -11.27 -5.43
CA ARG A 60 -3.01 -9.96 -5.91
C ARG A 60 -4.15 -8.96 -5.80
N VAL A 61 -4.09 -8.06 -4.81
CA VAL A 61 -5.22 -7.16 -4.51
C VAL A 61 -5.12 -5.87 -5.30
N LYS A 62 -3.97 -5.19 -5.27
CA LYS A 62 -3.84 -3.87 -5.88
C LYS A 62 -2.39 -3.51 -6.23
N TRP A 63 -2.24 -2.69 -7.27
CA TRP A 63 -0.99 -2.03 -7.67
C TRP A 63 -1.27 -0.57 -7.99
N CYS A 64 -0.46 0.35 -7.47
CA CYS A 64 -0.50 1.77 -7.81
C CYS A 64 0.86 2.25 -8.31
N TYR A 65 0.85 3.05 -9.38
CA TYR A 65 2.02 3.69 -9.95
C TYR A 65 1.68 5.14 -10.38
N PRO A 66 2.34 6.17 -9.83
CA PRO A 66 3.30 6.12 -8.73
C PRO A 66 2.66 5.56 -7.44
N ALA A 67 3.49 5.15 -6.48
CA ALA A 67 3.03 4.62 -5.20
C ALA A 67 2.13 5.62 -4.48
N GLY A 68 2.58 6.89 -4.46
CA GLY A 68 1.89 7.97 -3.75
C GLY A 68 1.64 7.63 -2.29
N TRP A 69 0.83 8.44 -1.62
CA TRP A 69 0.31 8.10 -0.31
C TRP A 69 -0.70 6.95 -0.41
N SER A 70 -0.59 6.01 0.50
CA SER A 70 -1.45 4.83 0.57
C SER A 70 -1.93 4.56 1.99
N ALA A 71 -3.06 3.88 2.11
CA ALA A 71 -3.64 3.43 3.37
C ALA A 71 -4.25 2.04 3.22
N ASP A 72 -4.15 1.26 4.28
CA ASP A 72 -4.84 -0.01 4.47
C ASP A 72 -6.00 0.20 5.44
N LEU A 73 -7.21 -0.12 4.98
CA LEU A 73 -8.42 -0.04 5.78
C LEU A 73 -8.78 -1.41 6.32
N PHE A 74 -8.84 -1.55 7.64
CA PHE A 74 -9.62 -2.63 8.23
C PHE A 74 -11.10 -2.33 8.04
N VAL A 75 -11.86 -3.32 7.58
CA VAL A 75 -13.31 -3.20 7.38
C VAL A 75 -14.00 -4.43 7.99
N GLN A 76 -15.04 -4.20 8.79
CA GLN A 76 -15.83 -5.27 9.40
C GLN A 76 -17.32 -5.16 9.07
N HIS A 77 -17.88 -6.24 8.51
CA HIS A 77 -19.31 -6.40 8.27
C HIS A 77 -20.06 -6.64 9.58
N GLN A 78 -21.33 -6.23 9.62
CA GLN A 78 -22.26 -6.55 10.72
C GLN A 78 -22.49 -8.06 10.97
N GLU A 79 -22.05 -8.92 10.05
CA GLU A 79 -22.13 -10.40 10.16
C GLU A 79 -20.81 -11.02 10.66
N GLY A 80 -19.82 -10.20 11.02
CA GLY A 80 -18.54 -10.65 11.60
C GLY A 80 -17.40 -10.87 10.62
N LEU A 81 -17.69 -10.88 9.31
CA LEU A 81 -16.65 -10.95 8.27
C LEU A 81 -15.80 -9.69 8.28
N HIS A 82 -14.48 -9.84 8.18
CA HIS A 82 -13.56 -8.71 8.06
C HIS A 82 -12.64 -8.87 6.85
N TRP A 83 -12.21 -7.75 6.29
CA TRP A 83 -11.30 -7.69 5.15
C TRP A 83 -10.52 -6.38 5.14
N HIS A 84 -9.53 -6.32 4.26
CA HIS A 84 -8.70 -5.15 4.05
C HIS A 84 -9.00 -4.47 2.71
N GLU A 85 -9.14 -3.15 2.70
CA GLU A 85 -9.26 -2.33 1.49
C GLU A 85 -8.07 -1.38 1.36
N TYR A 86 -7.41 -1.37 0.20
CA TYR A 86 -6.25 -0.52 -0.03
C TYR A 86 -6.60 0.73 -0.84
N LEU A 87 -6.32 1.90 -0.27
CA LEU A 87 -6.29 3.18 -0.96
C LEU A 87 -4.83 3.48 -1.33
N CYS A 88 -4.50 3.75 -2.60
CA CYS A 88 -3.11 4.01 -2.99
C CYS A 88 -3.01 4.96 -4.18
N GLY A 89 -1.82 5.54 -4.39
CA GLY A 89 -1.55 6.46 -5.49
C GLY A 89 -2.00 7.90 -5.23
N TRP A 90 -2.26 8.28 -3.97
CA TRP A 90 -2.70 9.64 -3.64
C TRP A 90 -1.52 10.62 -3.66
N ASP A 91 -1.78 11.86 -4.06
CA ASP A 91 -0.75 12.89 -4.19
C ASP A 91 -0.25 13.43 -2.83
N SER A 92 -1.03 13.24 -1.77
CA SER A 92 -0.76 13.79 -0.44
C SER A 92 -1.40 12.95 0.67
N LYS A 93 -0.85 13.08 1.89
CA LYS A 93 -1.44 12.49 3.10
C LYS A 93 -2.87 12.97 3.31
N GLN A 94 -3.14 14.25 3.04
CA GLN A 94 -4.45 14.87 3.23
C GLN A 94 -5.48 14.28 2.26
N ALA A 95 -5.09 14.01 1.01
CA ALA A 95 -5.99 13.41 0.03
C ALA A 95 -6.35 11.97 0.41
N VAL A 96 -5.39 11.14 0.85
CA VAL A 96 -5.72 9.78 1.32
C VAL A 96 -6.60 9.84 2.58
N LEU A 97 -6.34 10.74 3.52
CA LEU A 97 -7.21 10.93 4.71
C LEU A 97 -8.65 11.31 4.31
N ALA A 98 -8.82 12.23 3.36
CA ALA A 98 -10.15 12.56 2.85
C ALA A 98 -10.84 11.38 2.17
N ALA A 99 -10.08 10.53 1.46
CA ALA A 99 -10.60 9.32 0.84
C ALA A 99 -11.02 8.26 1.88
N ILE A 100 -10.31 8.17 3.00
CA ILE A 100 -10.66 7.29 4.13
C ILE A 100 -12.04 7.66 4.67
N GLU A 101 -12.30 8.95 4.92
CA GLU A 101 -13.62 9.41 5.39
C GLU A 101 -14.75 8.98 4.45
N VAL A 102 -14.53 9.10 3.14
CA VAL A 102 -15.52 8.69 2.13
C VAL A 102 -15.67 7.17 2.08
N ALA A 103 -14.58 6.42 2.22
CA ALA A 103 -14.58 4.95 2.17
C ALA A 103 -15.20 4.33 3.41
N CYS A 104 -15.04 4.96 4.58
CA CYS A 104 -15.54 4.51 5.87
C CYS A 104 -16.87 5.15 6.29
N ASP A 105 -17.52 5.91 5.41
CA ASP A 105 -18.85 6.48 5.65
C ASP A 105 -19.90 5.36 5.85
N ARG A 106 -20.31 5.17 7.10
CA ARG A 106 -21.28 4.15 7.52
C ARG A 106 -22.72 4.51 7.17
N GLU A 107 -23.05 5.77 6.88
CA GLU A 107 -24.36 6.12 6.34
C GLU A 107 -24.50 5.58 4.90
N ARG A 108 -23.41 5.64 4.13
CA ARG A 108 -23.34 5.09 2.77
C ARG A 108 -23.11 3.58 2.73
N ARG A 109 -22.44 3.04 3.74
CA ARG A 109 -22.11 1.61 3.88
C ARG A 109 -22.71 1.05 5.17
N SER A 110 -24.04 1.08 5.27
CA SER A 110 -24.78 0.71 6.49
C SER A 110 -24.58 -0.74 6.95
N TYR A 111 -24.00 -1.59 6.12
CA TYR A 111 -23.65 -2.98 6.44
C TYR A 111 -22.33 -3.12 7.21
N ILE A 112 -21.58 -2.03 7.39
CA ILE A 112 -20.28 -2.00 8.07
C ILE A 112 -20.44 -1.51 9.51
N ILE A 113 -19.83 -2.23 10.44
CA ILE A 113 -19.79 -1.86 11.86
C ILE A 113 -18.48 -1.17 12.26
N GLU A 114 -17.38 -1.49 11.58
CA GLU A 114 -16.06 -0.87 11.80
C GLU A 114 -15.35 -0.63 10.47
N CYS A 115 -14.76 0.55 10.32
CA CYS A 115 -13.87 0.90 9.21
C CYS A 115 -12.86 1.93 9.69
N SER A 116 -11.57 1.61 9.59
CA SER A 116 -10.49 2.49 10.03
C SER A 116 -9.20 2.20 9.28
N ALA A 117 -8.38 3.23 9.08
CA ALA A 117 -7.04 3.03 8.54
C ALA A 117 -6.13 2.41 9.62
N VAL A 118 -5.53 1.27 9.32
CA VAL A 118 -4.67 0.53 10.26
C VAL A 118 -3.19 0.62 9.90
N ARG A 119 -2.87 0.97 8.66
CA ARG A 119 -1.50 1.23 8.19
C ARG A 119 -1.49 2.32 7.12
N PHE A 120 -0.39 3.04 7.03
CA PHE A 120 -0.13 4.02 5.97
C PHE A 120 1.21 3.74 5.29
N TRP A 121 1.32 4.16 4.03
CA TRP A 121 2.60 4.28 3.33
C TRP A 121 2.72 5.68 2.74
N ASP A 122 3.89 6.30 2.90
CA ASP A 122 4.19 7.59 2.27
C ASP A 122 4.44 7.47 0.76
N ASP A 123 4.75 8.60 0.11
CA ASP A 123 5.01 8.68 -1.33
C ASP A 123 6.24 7.89 -1.80
N LYS A 124 7.09 7.46 -0.86
CA LYS A 124 8.25 6.59 -1.07
C LYS A 124 7.97 5.14 -0.69
N GLY A 125 6.72 4.84 -0.32
CA GLY A 125 6.30 3.52 0.13
C GLY A 125 6.88 3.11 1.47
N GLN A 126 7.33 4.07 2.29
CA GLN A 126 7.73 3.81 3.67
C GLN A 126 6.49 3.64 4.52
N GLU A 127 6.41 2.52 5.24
CA GLU A 127 5.31 2.24 6.16
C GLU A 127 5.37 3.18 7.38
N LEU A 128 4.21 3.66 7.79
CA LEU A 128 4.00 4.52 8.95
C LEU A 128 2.94 3.87 9.84
N GLU A 129 3.18 3.91 11.15
CA GLU A 129 2.20 3.52 12.16
C GLU A 129 0.92 4.38 12.03
N ALA A 130 -0.23 3.74 12.13
CA ALA A 130 -1.51 4.44 12.29
C ALA A 130 -1.61 4.92 13.74
N ASN A 131 -1.39 6.22 13.95
CA ASN A 131 -1.60 6.87 15.26
C ASN A 131 -3.07 7.26 15.45
#